data_AF-C9XUT6-F1
#
_entry.id   AF-C9XUT6-F1
#
_cell.length_a   1.000
_cell.length_b   1.000
_cell.length_c   1.000
_cell.angle_alpha   90.00
_cell.angle_beta   90.00
_cell.angle_gamma   90.00
#
_symmetry.space_group_name_H-M   'P 1'
#
loop_
_entity.id
_entity.type
_entity.pdbx_description
1 polymer ?
#
loop_
_entity_poly.entity_id
_entity_poly.type
_entity_poly.pdbx_seq_one_letter_code
_entity_poly.pdbx_strand_id
1 'polypeptide(L)'
;MIINEAEFNILTLLASRDDVKWTWYNLDRAMSQRKMEGVGNVARLVRNLYEAGLVNITPSMPAGMDHYQISAQGMKYLQALRQKSSAQK
;
A
#
# COMPACT_ATOMS: atom_id res chain seq x y z
N MET A 1 14.35 7.54 -0.47
CA MET A 1 13.20 7.47 0.45
C MET A 1 13.19 6.11 1.14
N ILE A 2 12.92 6.09 2.44
CA ILE A 2 12.72 4.88 3.25
C ILE A 2 11.27 4.93 3.75
N ILE A 3 10.49 3.90 3.48
CA ILE A 3 9.13 3.75 4.00
C ILE A 3 9.15 2.94 5.29
N ASN A 4 8.16 3.14 6.16
CA ASN A 4 8.01 2.33 7.38
C ASN A 4 7.34 0.97 7.10
N GLU A 5 7.27 0.11 8.12
CA GLU A 5 6.67 -1.23 8.01
C GLU A 5 5.20 -1.20 7.60
N ALA A 6 4.41 -0.25 8.12
CA ALA A 6 3.00 -0.11 7.77
C ALA A 6 2.80 0.28 6.30
N GLU A 7 3.62 1.20 5.79
CA GLU A 7 3.64 1.59 4.37
C GLU A 7 4.11 0.43 3.47
N PHE A 8 5.08 -0.36 3.93
CA PHE A 8 5.52 -1.56 3.24
C PHE A 8 4.42 -2.64 3.16
N ASN A 9 3.65 -2.82 4.23
CA ASN A 9 2.49 -3.73 4.26
C ASN A 9 1.44 -3.31 3.23
N ILE A 10 1.12 -2.01 3.15
CA ILE A 10 0.18 -1.48 2.15
C ILE A 10 0.68 -1.75 0.73
N LEU A 11 1.94 -1.45 0.40
CA LEU A 11 2.49 -1.74 -0.92
C LEU A 11 2.42 -3.23 -1.26
N THR A 12 2.70 -4.11 -0.29
CA THR A 12 2.60 -5.56 -0.48
C THR A 12 1.17 -6.01 -0.77
N LEU A 13 0.17 -5.44 -0.08
CA LEU A 13 -1.24 -5.75 -0.32
C LEU A 13 -1.70 -5.29 -1.70
N LEU A 14 -1.40 -4.04 -2.06
CA LEU A 14 -1.74 -3.47 -3.37
C LEU A 14 -1.11 -4.27 -4.52
N ALA A 15 0.13 -4.75 -4.35
CA ALA A 15 0.81 -5.57 -5.34
C ALA A 15 0.32 -7.03 -5.40
N SER A 16 -0.38 -7.52 -4.38
CA SER A 16 -0.79 -8.93 -4.30
C SER A 16 -2.00 -9.27 -5.15
N ARG A 17 -2.84 -8.26 -5.48
CA ARG A 17 -4.08 -8.41 -6.23
C ARG A 17 -4.37 -7.13 -7.01
N ASP A 18 -4.20 -7.20 -8.32
CA ASP A 18 -4.53 -6.14 -9.27
C ASP A 18 -6.03 -6.07 -9.62
N ASP A 19 -6.75 -7.18 -9.40
CA ASP A 19 -8.19 -7.31 -9.63
C ASP A 19 -9.07 -6.69 -8.53
N VAL A 20 -8.48 -6.32 -7.39
CA VAL A 20 -9.20 -5.70 -6.26
C VAL A 20 -9.19 -4.19 -6.37
N LYS A 21 -10.39 -3.60 -6.31
CA LYS A 21 -10.56 -2.17 -6.08
C LYS A 21 -10.30 -1.86 -4.61
N TRP A 22 -9.03 -1.67 -4.25
CA TRP A 22 -8.63 -1.35 -2.89
C TRP A 22 -9.13 0.03 -2.49
N THR A 23 -9.81 0.13 -1.36
CA THR A 23 -10.16 1.37 -0.67
C THR A 23 -9.45 1.39 0.68
N TRP A 24 -9.53 2.50 1.42
CA TRP A 24 -8.98 2.52 2.78
C TRP A 24 -9.63 1.43 3.65
N TYR A 25 -10.93 1.19 3.49
CA TYR A 25 -11.70 0.28 4.32
C TYR A 25 -11.29 -1.18 4.12
N ASN A 26 -11.22 -1.65 2.87
CA ASN A 26 -10.88 -3.05 2.61
C ASN A 26 -9.39 -3.34 2.80
N LEU A 27 -8.50 -2.35 2.61
CA LEU A 27 -7.10 -2.46 3.04
C LEU A 27 -6.98 -2.56 4.55
N ASP A 28 -7.64 -1.69 5.30
CA ASP A 28 -7.59 -1.68 6.77
C ASP A 28 -8.07 -3.01 7.35
N ARG A 29 -9.17 -3.53 6.79
CA ARG A 29 -9.68 -4.87 7.13
C ARG A 29 -8.67 -5.98 6.79
N ALA A 30 -8.05 -5.94 5.61
CA ALA A 30 -7.05 -6.93 5.22
C ALA A 30 -5.81 -6.89 6.13
N MET A 31 -5.37 -5.70 6.52
CA MET A 31 -4.26 -5.49 7.47
C MET A 31 -4.63 -6.03 8.86
N SER A 32 -5.82 -5.71 9.36
CA SER A 32 -6.33 -6.21 10.64
C SER A 32 -6.41 -7.74 10.67
N GLN A 33 -6.99 -8.35 9.64
CA GLN A 33 -7.09 -9.81 9.52
C GLN A 33 -5.72 -10.51 9.51
N ARG A 34 -4.70 -9.84 8.97
CA ARG A 34 -3.32 -10.36 8.89
C ARG A 34 -2.44 -9.90 10.06
N LYS A 35 -3.00 -9.19 11.05
CA LYS A 35 -2.28 -8.64 12.21
C LYS A 35 -1.08 -7.77 11.79
N MET A 36 -1.27 -6.93 10.78
CA MET A 36 -0.26 -6.02 10.24
C MET A 36 -0.25 -4.68 10.97
N GLU A 37 0.93 -4.07 11.12
CA GLU A 37 1.10 -2.69 11.58
C GLU A 37 0.39 -1.70 10.65
N GLY A 38 -0.20 -0.65 11.21
CA GLY A 38 -0.81 0.46 10.44
C GLY A 38 -2.34 0.50 10.38
N VAL A 39 -3.04 -0.44 11.03
CA VAL A 39 -4.52 -0.43 11.15
C VAL A 39 -5.00 0.88 11.78
N GLY A 40 -6.13 1.40 11.30
CA GLY A 40 -6.72 2.69 11.66
C GLY A 40 -6.05 3.90 11.00
N ASN A 41 -4.92 3.73 10.31
CA ASN A 41 -4.13 4.82 9.73
C ASN A 41 -4.00 4.75 8.19
N VAL A 42 -4.71 3.83 7.54
CA VAL A 42 -4.51 3.50 6.11
C VAL A 42 -4.58 4.73 5.19
N ALA A 43 -5.57 5.60 5.35
CA ALA A 43 -5.71 6.78 4.49
C ALA A 43 -4.48 7.72 4.56
N ARG A 44 -3.96 7.95 5.77
CA ARG A 44 -2.75 8.76 5.99
C ARG A 44 -1.51 8.10 5.38
N LEU A 45 -1.35 6.78 5.59
CA LEU A 45 -0.21 6.03 5.06
C LEU A 45 -0.23 5.97 3.53
N VAL A 46 -1.41 5.76 2.93
CA VAL A 46 -1.60 5.82 1.47
C VAL A 46 -1.28 7.21 0.93
N ARG A 47 -1.67 8.28 1.64
CA ARG A 47 -1.34 9.64 1.25
C ARG A 47 0.17 9.88 1.20
N ASN A 48 0.93 9.43 2.21
CA ASN A 48 2.39 9.49 2.19
C ASN A 48 2.99 8.75 0.98
N LEU A 49 2.48 7.54 0.70
CA LEU A 49 2.92 6.73 -0.43
C LEU A 49 2.58 7.36 -1.79
N TYR A 50 1.44 8.06 -1.86
CA TYR A 50 1.04 8.82 -3.05
C TYR A 50 1.95 10.02 -3.28
N GLU A 51 2.25 10.80 -2.25
CA GLU A 51 3.19 11.93 -2.33
C GLU A 51 4.60 11.48 -2.72
N ALA A 52 4.96 10.24 -2.38
CA ALA A 52 6.18 9.57 -2.81
C ALA A 52 6.15 8.99 -4.24
N GLY A 53 5.01 9.05 -4.93
CA GLY A 53 4.83 8.47 -6.26
C GLY A 53 4.78 6.94 -6.29
N LEU A 54 4.58 6.26 -5.14
CA LEU A 54 4.55 4.80 -5.03
C LEU A 54 3.14 4.21 -5.16
N VAL A 55 2.11 5.04 -4.96
CA VAL A 55 0.70 4.67 -5.07
C VAL A 55 -0.03 5.71 -5.91
N ASN A 56 -0.99 5.26 -6.71
CA ASN A 56 -1.95 6.10 -7.41
C ASN A 56 -3.28 6.11 -6.63
N ILE A 57 -3.91 7.27 -6.54
CA ILE A 57 -5.24 7.45 -5.94
C ILE A 57 -6.20 7.86 -7.06
N THR A 58 -7.26 7.09 -7.25
CA THR A 58 -8.34 7.41 -8.20
C THR A 58 -9.60 7.74 -7.41
N PRO A 59 -10.15 8.97 -7.52
CA PRO A 59 -11.38 9.35 -6.86
C PRO A 59 -12.52 8.38 -7.17
N SER A 60 -13.35 8.05 -6.18
CA SER A 60 -14.52 7.20 -6.37
C SER A 60 -15.78 7.78 -5.74
N MET A 61 -16.93 7.23 -6.13
CA MET A 61 -18.23 7.53 -5.52
C MET A 61 -18.70 6.31 -4.71
N PRO A 62 -19.17 6.49 -3.46
CA PRO A 62 -19.31 7.75 -2.73
C PRO A 62 -17.97 8.38 -2.31
N ALA A 63 -17.98 9.68 -2.02
CA ALA A 63 -16.80 10.41 -1.59
C ALA A 63 -16.15 9.77 -0.34
N GLY A 64 -14.82 9.72 -0.31
CA GLY A 64 -14.07 9.08 0.76
C GLY A 64 -13.87 7.56 0.59
N MET A 65 -14.24 6.99 -0.55
CA MET A 65 -13.96 5.59 -0.91
C MET A 65 -13.00 5.48 -2.10
N ASP A 66 -12.06 6.41 -2.22
CA ASP A 66 -11.11 6.44 -3.33
C ASP A 66 -10.37 5.10 -3.50
N HIS A 67 -10.08 4.77 -4.76
CA HIS A 67 -9.39 3.55 -5.11
C HIS A 67 -7.88 3.76 -5.11
N TYR A 68 -7.17 2.80 -4.53
CA TYR A 68 -5.72 2.81 -4.40
C TYR A 68 -5.11 1.72 -5.26
N GLN A 69 -4.06 2.05 -5.98
CA GLN A 69 -3.32 1.10 -6.81
C GLN A 69 -1.83 1.37 -6.66
N ILE A 70 -1.02 0.31 -6.59
CA ILE A 70 0.42 0.49 -6.63
C ILE A 70 0.82 1.11 -7.98
N SER A 71 1.72 2.10 -7.94
CA SER A 71 2.26 2.67 -9.17
C SER A 71 3.34 1.77 -9.77
N ALA A 72 3.71 1.99 -11.05
CA ALA A 72 4.83 1.27 -11.65
C ALA A 72 6.15 1.50 -10.87
N GLN A 73 6.34 2.71 -10.32
CA GLN A 73 7.49 3.03 -9.47
C GLN A 73 7.40 2.32 -8.11
N GLY A 74 6.21 2.25 -7.52
CA GLY A 74 5.93 1.49 -6.31
C GLY A 74 6.29 0.01 -6.46
N MET A 75 5.92 -0.60 -7.60
CA MET A 75 6.21 -2.01 -7.87
C MET A 75 7.72 -2.27 -7.97
N LYS A 76 8.45 -1.42 -8.71
CA LYS A 76 9.93 -1.50 -8.80
C LYS A 76 10.58 -1.35 -7.43
N TYR A 77 10.11 -0.38 -6.64
CA TYR A 77 10.63 -0.13 -5.30
C TYR A 77 10.38 -1.32 -4.36
N LEU A 78 9.18 -1.89 -4.38
CA LEU A 78 8.82 -3.07 -3.59
C LEU A 78 9.68 -4.29 -3.93
N GLN A 79 9.93 -4.52 -5.23
CA GLN A 79 10.82 -5.60 -5.69
C GLN A 79 12.25 -5.42 -5.16
N ALA A 80 12.79 -4.19 -5.24
CA ALA A 80 14.13 -3.89 -4.73
C ALA A 80 14.25 -4.09 -3.21
N LEU A 81 13.20 -3.78 -2.43
CA LEU A 81 13.18 -4.05 -0.99
C LEU A 81 13.23 -5.55 -0.69
N ARG A 82 12.39 -6.35 -1.38
CA ARG A 82 12.37 -7.82 -1.19
C ARG A 82 13.72 -8.47 -1.50
N GLN A 83 14.40 -8.00 -2.55
CA GLN A 83 15.73 -8.49 -2.93
C GLN A 83 16.79 -8.18 -1.86
N LYS A 84 16.74 -7.00 -1.24
CA LYS A 84 17.64 -6.64 -0.13
C LYS A 84 17.41 -7.53 1.09
N SER A 85 16.15 -7.82 1.43
CA SER A 85 15.82 -8.70 2.55
C SER A 85 16.24 -10.17 2.31
N SER A 86 16.27 -10.64 1.06
CA SER A 86 16.77 -11.98 0.73
C SER A 86 18.30 -12.06 0.68
N ALA A 87 19.00 -10.95 0.39
CA ALA A 87 20.46 -10.91 0.34
C ALA A 87 21.12 -10.74 1.73
N GLN A 88 20.32 -10.44 2.76
CA GLN A 88 20.75 -10.33 4.17
C GLN A 88 20.44 -11.59 5.00
N LYS A 89 19.92 -12.64 4.37
CA LYS A 89 19.70 -13.95 5.00
C LYS A 89 20.78 -14.95 4.61
#